data_AF-A0AAD0JK87-F1
#
_entry.id   AF-A0AAD0JK87-F1
#
_cell.length_a   1.000
_cell.length_b   1.000
_cell.length_c   1.000
_cell.angle_alpha   90.00
_cell.angle_beta   90.00
_cell.angle_gamma   90.00
#
_symmetry.space_group_name_H-M   'P 1'
#
loop_
_entity.id
_entity.type
_entity.pdbx_description
1 polymer ?
#
loop_
_entity_poly.entity_id
_entity_poly.type
_entity_poly.pdbx_seq_one_letter_code
_entity_poly.pdbx_strand_id
1 'polypeptide(L)'
;MYTSLSEFLSASVSHRRTVPARFFIRDSRYFGPGVRNEAPADVASYYDMICLAEIVRNVADYPSAADRFANFVVRPDAKFRVEMDFSATDLVPIMGIEEFSSGFLLSDFHVDEKRAIVRDCLADLAKGMTTVPLVVVARGFDAVMKNAQASYALLLSKFSAASVQKEVDKQNLEDTLRLNKTFSEIQNQLLALPAALLVAGAAFETGKVYKNAAIFLGVAIFVVLMFLLIRNQKNSVSAISAEIALRRANLEGQPDAVAAMYIPAFSALERRVNTQQRTLNVVLALSALVFFFAAYASLDSALEGGLSDAGLALVKLAFCWH
;
A
#
# COMPACT_ATOMS: atom_id res chain seq x y z
N MET A 1 -9.02 -49.60 33.90
CA MET A 1 -10.38 -49.93 33.43
C MET A 1 -11.34 -49.11 34.24
N TYR A 2 -12.23 -48.36 33.60
CA TYR A 2 -13.17 -47.45 34.26
C TYR A 2 -14.60 -47.85 33.91
N THR A 3 -15.52 -47.71 34.85
CA THR A 3 -16.94 -47.98 34.62
C THR A 3 -17.51 -46.96 33.65
N SER A 4 -17.37 -45.68 33.98
CA SER A 4 -17.93 -44.55 33.23
C SER A 4 -16.88 -43.49 32.92
N LEU A 5 -17.21 -42.56 32.03
CA LEU A 5 -16.36 -41.40 31.72
C LEU A 5 -16.17 -40.47 32.93
N SER A 6 -17.16 -40.37 33.82
CA SER A 6 -17.06 -39.62 35.07
C SER A 6 -16.02 -40.23 36.02
N GLU A 7 -16.01 -41.55 36.17
CA GLU A 7 -14.98 -42.27 36.93
C GLU A 7 -13.59 -42.07 36.32
N PHE A 8 -13.50 -42.12 34.99
CA PHE A 8 -12.24 -41.87 34.28
C PHE A 8 -11.68 -40.46 34.56
N LEU A 9 -12.49 -39.41 34.44
CA LEU A 9 -12.05 -38.02 34.63
C LEU A 9 -11.75 -37.65 36.08
N SER A 10 -12.36 -38.36 37.04
CA SER A 10 -12.12 -38.17 38.48
C SER A 10 -10.91 -38.98 38.99
N ALA A 11 -10.57 -40.09 38.33
CA ALA A 11 -9.48 -40.97 38.73
C ALA A 11 -8.09 -40.31 38.69
N SER A 12 -7.87 -39.33 37.82
CA SER A 12 -6.60 -38.59 37.78
C SER A 12 -6.77 -37.20 37.16
N VAL A 13 -6.07 -36.21 37.71
CA VAL A 13 -5.98 -34.86 37.13
C VAL A 13 -5.32 -34.89 35.75
N SER A 14 -4.38 -35.81 35.51
CA SER A 14 -3.70 -35.95 34.21
C SER A 14 -4.66 -36.30 33.08
N HIS A 15 -5.74 -37.03 33.36
CA HIS A 15 -6.75 -37.38 32.37
C HIS A 15 -7.51 -36.16 31.86
N ARG A 16 -7.55 -35.07 32.64
CA ARG A 16 -8.15 -33.77 32.26
C ARG A 16 -7.16 -32.83 31.58
N ARG A 17 -5.92 -33.25 31.34
CA ARG A 17 -4.86 -32.41 30.74
C ARG A 17 -4.35 -32.97 29.42
N THR A 18 -4.23 -34.29 29.35
CA THR A 18 -3.71 -35.04 28.20
C THR A 18 -4.43 -36.36 28.07
N VAL A 19 -4.58 -36.86 26.83
CA VAL A 19 -5.15 -38.19 26.57
C VAL A 19 -4.17 -39.28 27.06
N PRO A 20 -4.60 -40.22 27.91
CA PRO A 20 -3.76 -41.34 28.32
C PRO A 20 -3.42 -42.29 27.16
N ALA A 21 -2.24 -42.90 27.23
CA ALA A 21 -1.74 -43.80 26.19
C ALA A 21 -2.60 -45.06 25.97
N ARG A 22 -3.35 -45.51 26.99
CA ARG A 22 -4.35 -46.59 26.91
C ARG A 22 -5.42 -46.40 28.00
N PHE A 23 -6.68 -46.54 27.65
CA PHE A 23 -7.78 -46.57 28.63
C PHE A 23 -8.99 -47.34 28.08
N PHE A 24 -9.86 -47.79 28.98
CA PHE A 24 -11.09 -48.48 28.61
C PHE A 24 -12.24 -47.98 29.47
N ILE A 25 -13.34 -47.59 28.82
CA ILE A 25 -14.59 -47.16 29.45
C ILE A 25 -15.64 -48.22 29.18
N ARG A 26 -16.14 -48.86 30.24
CA ARG A 26 -17.03 -50.01 30.14
C ARG A 26 -18.41 -49.63 29.59
N ASP A 27 -18.99 -48.54 30.08
CA ASP A 27 -20.36 -48.13 29.73
C ASP A 27 -20.49 -47.79 28.24
N SER A 28 -19.45 -47.19 27.65
CA SER A 28 -19.38 -46.88 26.22
C SER A 28 -18.68 -47.95 25.38
N ARG A 29 -18.17 -49.02 26.02
CA ARG A 29 -17.37 -50.11 25.41
C ARG A 29 -16.23 -49.61 24.52
N TYR A 30 -15.64 -48.47 24.88
CA TYR A 30 -14.62 -47.82 24.09
C TYR A 30 -13.23 -48.13 24.63
N PHE A 31 -12.33 -48.55 23.74
CA PHE A 31 -10.91 -48.72 24.01
C PHE A 31 -10.13 -47.59 23.34
N GLY A 32 -9.52 -46.73 24.16
CA GLY A 32 -8.70 -45.62 23.71
C GLY A 32 -7.20 -45.93 23.79
N PRO A 33 -6.36 -45.23 23.02
CA PRO A 33 -6.71 -44.14 22.10
C PRO A 33 -7.12 -44.70 20.72
N GLY A 34 -8.33 -44.40 20.29
CA GLY A 34 -8.87 -44.70 18.96
C GLY A 34 -9.09 -43.42 18.14
N VAL A 35 -9.58 -43.57 16.91
CA VAL A 35 -9.88 -42.43 16.01
C VAL A 35 -11.08 -41.66 16.56
N ARG A 36 -10.95 -40.33 16.73
CA ARG A 36 -12.00 -39.43 17.26
C ARG A 36 -13.36 -39.62 16.57
N ASN A 37 -13.37 -39.81 15.25
CA ASN A 37 -14.59 -39.97 14.45
C ASN A 37 -15.32 -41.31 14.69
N GLU A 38 -14.65 -42.29 15.28
CA GLU A 38 -15.21 -43.61 15.63
C GLU A 38 -15.59 -43.69 17.12
N ALA A 39 -15.29 -42.65 17.89
CA ALA A 39 -15.56 -42.61 19.31
C ALA A 39 -17.04 -42.31 19.59
N PRO A 40 -17.62 -42.88 20.67
CA PRO A 40 -18.91 -42.46 21.20
C PRO A 40 -18.94 -40.94 21.50
N ALA A 41 -20.11 -40.31 21.40
CA ALA A 41 -20.25 -38.85 21.41
C ALA A 41 -19.65 -38.17 22.66
N ASP A 42 -19.77 -38.80 23.82
CA ASP A 42 -19.19 -38.37 25.10
C ASP A 42 -17.66 -38.44 25.08
N VAL A 43 -17.09 -39.50 24.51
CA VAL A 43 -15.65 -39.68 24.32
C VAL A 43 -15.10 -38.72 23.25
N ALA A 44 -15.85 -38.45 22.18
CA ALA A 44 -15.48 -37.46 21.18
C ALA A 44 -15.43 -36.04 21.78
N SER A 45 -16.42 -35.69 22.61
CA SER A 45 -16.43 -34.41 23.33
C SER A 45 -15.29 -34.30 24.36
N TYR A 46 -14.86 -35.43 24.94
CA TYR A 46 -13.65 -35.47 25.76
C TYR A 46 -12.40 -35.11 24.93
N TYR A 47 -12.22 -35.68 23.73
CA TYR A 47 -11.11 -35.30 22.84
C TYR A 47 -11.14 -33.82 22.47
N ASP A 48 -12.33 -33.26 22.21
CA ASP A 48 -12.51 -31.84 21.91
C ASP A 48 -12.07 -30.94 23.07
N MET A 49 -12.47 -31.28 24.28
CA MET A 49 -12.09 -30.54 25.47
C MET A 49 -10.58 -30.58 25.73
N ILE A 50 -9.92 -31.71 25.45
CA ILE A 50 -8.45 -31.82 25.55
C ILE A 50 -7.76 -30.98 24.48
N CYS A 51 -8.23 -31.03 23.23
CA CYS A 51 -7.71 -30.20 22.14
C CYS A 51 -7.88 -28.71 22.45
N LEU A 52 -9.04 -28.31 23.02
CA LEU A 52 -9.27 -26.95 23.46
C LEU A 52 -8.30 -26.53 24.57
N ALA A 53 -8.12 -27.38 25.59
CA ALA A 53 -7.18 -27.11 26.68
C ALA A 53 -5.77 -26.90 26.14
N GLU A 54 -5.36 -27.68 25.13
CA GLU A 54 -4.08 -27.51 24.45
C GLU A 54 -3.97 -26.18 23.69
N ILE A 55 -4.98 -25.82 22.89
CA ILE A 55 -5.03 -24.52 22.22
C ILE A 55 -4.91 -23.39 23.23
N VAL A 56 -5.73 -23.39 24.29
CA VAL A 56 -5.73 -22.36 25.33
C VAL A 56 -4.38 -22.27 26.02
N ARG A 57 -3.71 -23.40 26.32
CA ARG A 57 -2.35 -23.41 26.87
C ARG A 57 -1.34 -22.78 25.91
N ASN A 58 -1.41 -23.13 24.63
CA ASN A 58 -0.46 -22.67 23.62
C ASN A 58 -0.57 -21.17 23.31
N VAL A 59 -1.75 -20.57 23.50
CA VAL A 59 -1.96 -19.13 23.33
C VAL A 59 -1.83 -18.32 24.63
N ALA A 60 -1.71 -18.97 25.78
CA ALA A 60 -1.56 -18.30 27.07
C ALA A 60 -0.20 -17.62 27.21
N ASP A 61 -0.13 -16.55 28.01
CA ASP A 61 1.13 -15.85 28.26
C ASP A 61 2.04 -16.66 29.17
N TYR A 62 1.48 -17.33 30.17
CA TYR A 62 2.21 -18.26 31.02
C TYR A 62 1.27 -19.26 31.73
N PRO A 63 1.69 -20.53 31.84
CA PRO A 63 0.97 -21.53 32.61
C PRO A 63 1.13 -21.30 34.12
N SER A 64 0.20 -21.83 34.91
CA SER A 64 0.34 -21.96 36.37
C SER A 64 1.21 -23.18 36.73
N ALA A 65 1.90 -23.15 37.87
CA ALA A 65 2.81 -24.21 38.35
C ALA A 65 2.23 -25.64 38.43
N ALA A 66 0.90 -25.79 38.32
CA ALA A 66 0.20 -27.08 38.33
C ALA A 66 -0.68 -27.31 37.08
N ASP A 67 -0.50 -26.54 36.01
CA ASP A 67 -1.35 -26.54 34.79
C ASP A 67 -2.86 -26.42 35.07
N ARG A 68 -3.21 -25.88 36.24
CA ARG A 68 -4.59 -25.67 36.65
C ARG A 68 -5.19 -24.44 35.98
N PHE A 69 -4.36 -23.43 35.71
CA PHE A 69 -4.78 -22.20 35.08
C PHE A 69 -3.85 -21.85 33.91
N ALA A 70 -4.45 -21.36 32.83
CA ALA A 70 -3.75 -20.57 31.82
C ALA A 70 -4.02 -19.09 32.07
N ASN A 71 -2.96 -18.28 32.19
CA ASN A 71 -3.09 -16.87 32.49
C ASN A 71 -2.95 -16.03 31.22
N PHE A 72 -3.79 -15.00 31.13
CA PHE A 72 -3.85 -14.09 30.00
C PHE A 72 -3.73 -12.64 30.49
N VAL A 73 -2.77 -11.93 29.90
CA VAL A 73 -2.51 -10.51 30.12
C VAL A 73 -2.50 -9.84 28.75
N VAL A 74 -3.70 -9.62 28.21
CA VAL A 74 -3.87 -9.13 26.84
C VAL A 74 -3.71 -7.61 26.78
N ARG A 75 -4.35 -6.91 27.73
CA ARG A 75 -4.26 -5.45 27.93
C ARG A 75 -4.21 -5.13 29.43
N PRO A 76 -3.82 -3.91 29.84
CA PRO A 76 -3.79 -3.53 31.26
C PRO A 76 -5.11 -3.77 32.00
N ASP A 77 -6.24 -3.62 31.31
CA ASP A 77 -7.62 -3.80 31.78
C ASP A 77 -8.24 -5.17 31.43
N ALA A 78 -7.57 -5.98 30.61
CA ALA A 78 -8.05 -7.28 30.14
C ALA A 78 -7.13 -8.41 30.64
N LYS A 79 -7.26 -8.71 31.94
CA LYS A 79 -6.55 -9.80 32.62
C LYS A 79 -7.54 -10.85 33.11
N PHE A 80 -7.33 -12.09 32.71
CA PHE A 80 -8.16 -13.21 33.14
C PHE A 80 -7.32 -14.49 33.16
N ARG A 81 -7.86 -15.53 33.79
CA ARG A 81 -7.29 -16.87 33.75
C ARG A 81 -8.35 -17.88 33.35
N VAL A 82 -7.97 -18.88 32.58
CA VAL A 82 -8.84 -20.01 32.23
C VAL A 82 -8.57 -21.16 33.19
N GLU A 83 -9.58 -21.64 33.89
CA GLU A 83 -9.49 -22.86 34.72
C GLU A 83 -9.59 -24.10 33.83
N MET A 84 -8.56 -24.93 33.87
CA MET A 84 -8.39 -26.08 32.98
C MET A 84 -9.08 -27.36 33.47
N ASP A 85 -9.64 -27.35 34.68
CA ASP A 85 -10.40 -28.48 35.21
C ASP A 85 -11.83 -28.49 34.68
N PHE A 86 -12.30 -29.69 34.33
CA PHE A 86 -13.65 -29.96 33.85
C PHE A 86 -14.09 -31.36 34.27
N SER A 87 -15.40 -31.59 34.32
CA SER A 87 -16.02 -32.86 34.69
C SER A 87 -16.77 -33.48 33.51
N ALA A 88 -17.34 -34.68 33.70
CA ALA A 88 -18.11 -35.34 32.64
C ALA A 88 -19.36 -34.56 32.20
N THR A 89 -19.93 -33.72 33.08
CA THR A 89 -21.09 -32.88 32.76
C THR A 89 -20.72 -31.63 31.96
N ASP A 90 -19.43 -31.30 31.89
CA ASP A 90 -18.90 -30.13 31.20
C ASP A 90 -18.49 -30.44 29.76
N LEU A 91 -18.59 -31.70 29.34
CA LEU A 91 -18.23 -32.14 28.00
C LEU A 91 -19.21 -31.58 26.98
N VAL A 92 -18.68 -30.85 25.99
CA VAL A 92 -19.44 -30.24 24.92
C VAL A 92 -18.72 -30.53 23.60
N PRO A 93 -19.43 -30.90 22.52
CA PRO A 93 -18.82 -31.06 21.20
C PRO A 93 -18.37 -29.70 20.65
N ILE A 94 -17.17 -29.66 20.07
CA ILE A 94 -16.60 -28.44 19.48
C ILE A 94 -16.28 -28.69 18.01
N MET A 95 -17.13 -28.17 17.13
CA MET A 95 -16.95 -28.34 15.69
C MET A 95 -15.74 -27.56 15.17
N GLY A 96 -14.97 -28.16 14.27
CA GLY A 96 -13.85 -27.50 13.58
C GLY A 96 -12.59 -27.26 14.44
N ILE A 97 -12.52 -27.77 15.67
CA ILE A 97 -11.41 -27.46 16.58
C ILE A 97 -10.04 -27.96 16.08
N GLU A 98 -9.98 -29.15 15.48
CA GLU A 98 -8.74 -29.70 14.90
C GLU A 98 -8.30 -28.91 13.66
N GLU A 99 -9.24 -28.53 12.80
CA GLU A 99 -8.99 -27.69 11.63
C GLU A 99 -8.50 -26.30 12.03
N PHE A 100 -9.09 -25.71 13.07
CA PHE A 100 -8.63 -24.43 13.61
C PHE A 100 -7.23 -24.55 14.23
N SER A 101 -6.96 -25.61 15.00
CA SER A 101 -5.66 -25.84 15.62
C SER A 101 -4.56 -26.00 14.57
N SER A 102 -4.72 -26.95 13.66
CA SER A 102 -3.69 -27.31 12.67
C SER A 102 -3.66 -26.35 11.48
N GLY A 103 -4.81 -25.97 10.93
CA GLY A 103 -4.94 -25.17 9.72
C GLY A 103 -4.82 -23.66 9.93
N PHE A 104 -5.23 -23.14 11.10
CA PHE A 104 -5.15 -21.71 11.40
C PHE A 104 -3.99 -21.38 12.33
N LEU A 105 -3.97 -21.96 13.54
CA LEU A 105 -3.02 -21.57 14.61
C LEU A 105 -1.59 -22.06 14.38
N LEU A 106 -1.41 -23.30 13.92
CA LEU A 106 -0.10 -23.94 13.75
C LEU A 106 0.47 -23.85 12.34
N SER A 107 -0.21 -23.18 11.41
CA SER A 107 0.32 -22.95 10.06
C SER A 107 1.58 -22.06 10.09
N ASP A 108 2.49 -22.23 9.14
CA ASP A 108 3.82 -21.59 9.14
C ASP A 108 3.85 -20.04 9.08
N PHE A 109 2.72 -19.37 8.83
CA PHE A 109 2.66 -17.93 8.61
C PHE A 109 1.96 -17.16 9.73
N HIS A 110 2.64 -16.08 10.19
CA HIS A 110 2.12 -15.11 11.16
C HIS A 110 1.63 -15.75 12.47
N VAL A 111 2.38 -16.74 12.96
CA VAL A 111 1.99 -17.54 14.14
C VAL A 111 1.79 -16.65 15.37
N ASP A 112 2.70 -15.71 15.63
CA ASP A 112 2.64 -14.83 16.80
C ASP A 112 1.46 -13.86 16.71
N GLU A 113 1.18 -13.31 15.53
CA GLU A 113 0.03 -12.44 15.30
C GLU A 113 -1.29 -13.20 15.45
N LYS A 114 -1.38 -14.43 14.93
CA LYS A 114 -2.56 -15.28 15.10
C LYS A 114 -2.80 -15.63 16.57
N ARG A 115 -1.75 -15.94 17.33
CA ARG A 115 -1.86 -16.16 18.78
C ARG A 115 -2.35 -14.91 19.50
N ALA A 116 -1.84 -13.74 19.15
CA ALA A 116 -2.30 -12.47 19.71
C ALA A 116 -3.79 -12.21 19.41
N ILE A 117 -4.22 -12.43 18.16
CA ILE A 117 -5.62 -12.32 17.75
C ILE A 117 -6.53 -13.28 18.55
N VAL A 118 -6.10 -14.53 18.73
CA VAL A 118 -6.88 -15.50 19.52
C VAL A 118 -6.95 -15.09 20.99
N ARG A 119 -5.87 -14.55 21.57
CA ARG A 119 -5.89 -13.97 22.93
C ARG A 119 -6.91 -12.85 23.05
N ASP A 120 -6.98 -11.96 22.06
CA ASP A 120 -7.99 -10.87 22.03
C ASP A 120 -9.41 -11.42 21.99
N CYS A 121 -9.70 -12.40 21.11
CA CYS A 121 -11.01 -13.02 21.03
C CYS A 121 -11.39 -13.74 22.34
N LEU A 122 -10.43 -14.39 23.02
CA LEU A 122 -10.65 -14.99 24.33
C LEU A 122 -10.89 -13.93 25.41
N ALA A 123 -10.22 -12.78 25.35
CA ALA A 123 -10.46 -11.67 26.28
C ALA A 123 -11.87 -11.09 26.14
N ASP A 124 -12.36 -10.99 24.90
CA ASP A 124 -13.74 -10.57 24.62
C ASP A 124 -14.77 -11.56 25.16
N LEU A 125 -14.51 -12.87 25.03
CA LEU A 125 -15.33 -13.92 25.65
C LEU A 125 -15.26 -13.87 27.18
N ALA A 126 -14.09 -13.54 27.74
CA ALA A 126 -13.83 -13.45 29.18
C ALA A 126 -14.35 -12.15 29.82
N LYS A 127 -14.96 -11.25 29.06
CA LYS A 127 -15.32 -9.91 29.52
C LYS A 127 -16.21 -9.96 30.78
N GLY A 128 -15.74 -9.31 31.85
CA GLY A 128 -16.41 -9.30 33.15
C GLY A 128 -16.10 -10.50 34.05
N MET A 129 -15.22 -11.41 33.63
CA MET A 129 -14.79 -12.58 34.41
C MET A 129 -13.28 -12.55 34.67
N THR A 130 -12.89 -12.70 35.94
CA THR A 130 -11.46 -12.85 36.30
C THR A 130 -10.98 -14.29 36.11
N THR A 131 -11.86 -15.27 36.32
CA THR A 131 -11.59 -16.69 36.12
C THR A 131 -12.69 -17.28 35.24
N VAL A 132 -12.30 -17.86 34.10
CA VAL A 132 -13.21 -18.42 33.10
C VAL A 132 -13.09 -19.94 33.11
N PRO A 133 -14.15 -20.69 33.40
CA PRO A 133 -14.12 -22.15 33.28
C PRO A 133 -13.89 -22.59 31.83
N LEU A 134 -13.12 -23.66 31.59
CA LEU A 134 -12.88 -24.18 30.25
C LEU A 134 -14.18 -24.49 29.48
N VAL A 135 -15.23 -24.94 30.17
CA VAL A 135 -16.55 -25.18 29.56
C VAL A 135 -17.20 -23.92 28.98
N VAL A 136 -16.95 -22.76 29.57
CA VAL A 136 -17.43 -21.47 29.03
C VAL A 136 -16.67 -21.14 27.74
N VAL A 137 -15.36 -21.40 27.72
CA VAL A 137 -14.54 -21.27 26.52
C VAL A 137 -15.03 -22.22 25.42
N ALA A 138 -15.32 -23.48 25.76
CA ALA A 138 -15.81 -24.49 24.83
C ALA A 138 -17.14 -24.08 24.18
N ARG A 139 -18.10 -23.62 24.98
CA ARG A 139 -19.41 -23.16 24.48
C ARG A 139 -19.31 -21.91 23.61
N GLY A 140 -18.31 -21.05 23.85
CA GLY A 140 -18.06 -19.84 23.07
C GLY A 140 -17.07 -20.01 21.92
N PHE A 141 -16.51 -21.20 21.72
CA PHE A 141 -15.33 -21.37 20.87
C PHE A 141 -15.60 -21.12 19.38
N ASP A 142 -16.80 -21.42 18.89
CA ASP A 142 -17.21 -21.10 17.51
C ASP A 142 -17.11 -19.59 17.22
N ALA A 143 -17.51 -18.75 18.18
CA ALA A 143 -17.38 -17.30 18.06
C ALA A 143 -15.90 -16.86 18.08
N VAL A 144 -15.08 -17.47 18.94
CA VAL A 144 -13.64 -17.21 19.00
C VAL A 144 -12.98 -17.55 17.67
N MET A 145 -13.28 -18.71 17.08
CA MET A 145 -12.75 -19.15 15.79
C MET A 145 -13.12 -18.16 14.67
N LYS A 146 -14.41 -17.83 14.54
CA LYS A 146 -14.90 -16.92 13.49
C LYS A 146 -14.30 -15.52 13.62
N ASN A 147 -14.26 -14.98 14.84
CA ASN A 147 -13.71 -13.65 15.10
C ASN A 147 -12.20 -13.61 14.86
N ALA A 148 -11.48 -14.67 15.21
CA ALA A 148 -10.04 -14.76 14.97
C ALA A 148 -9.71 -14.79 13.46
N GLN A 149 -10.45 -15.60 12.68
CA GLN A 149 -10.29 -15.65 11.23
C GLN A 149 -10.61 -14.31 10.57
N ALA A 150 -11.70 -13.65 10.97
CA ALA A 150 -12.07 -12.33 10.46
C ALA A 150 -11.02 -11.26 10.80
N SER A 151 -10.51 -11.25 12.03
CA SER A 151 -9.48 -10.30 12.49
C SER A 151 -8.16 -10.51 11.76
N TYR A 152 -7.79 -11.76 11.47
CA TYR A 152 -6.61 -12.08 10.66
C TYR A 152 -6.77 -11.62 9.21
N ALA A 153 -7.95 -11.82 8.60
CA ALA A 153 -8.23 -11.31 7.26
C ALA A 153 -8.10 -9.77 7.18
N LEU A 154 -8.56 -9.06 8.22
CA LEU A 154 -8.39 -7.60 8.34
C LEU A 154 -6.93 -7.19 8.54
N LEU A 155 -6.14 -7.97 9.28
CA LEU A 155 -4.71 -7.72 9.42
C LEU A 155 -4.00 -7.82 8.07
N LEU A 156 -4.29 -8.89 7.31
CA LEU A 156 -3.72 -9.10 5.98
C LEU A 156 -4.12 -8.00 4.98
N SER A 157 -5.39 -7.54 5.03
CA SER A 157 -5.83 -6.44 4.16
C SER A 157 -5.12 -5.12 4.48
N LYS A 158 -4.85 -4.85 5.76
CA LYS A 158 -4.06 -3.68 6.19
C LYS A 158 -2.60 -3.78 5.74
N PHE A 159 -1.98 -4.95 5.82
CA PHE A 159 -0.62 -5.15 5.29
C PHE A 159 -0.56 -4.94 3.78
N SER A 160 -1.57 -5.41 3.04
CA SER A 160 -1.70 -5.15 1.62
C SER A 160 -1.84 -3.65 1.33
N ALA A 161 -2.74 -2.95 2.03
CA ALA A 161 -2.97 -1.51 1.83
C ALA A 161 -1.76 -0.64 2.22
N ALA A 162 -1.09 -0.93 3.34
CA ALA A 162 0.08 -0.18 3.79
C ALA A 162 1.28 -0.37 2.85
N SER A 163 1.45 -1.58 2.31
CA SER A 163 2.51 -1.87 1.32
C SER A 163 2.23 -1.15 0.01
N VAL A 164 0.98 -1.15 -0.47
CA VAL A 164 0.54 -0.39 -1.64
C VAL A 164 0.77 1.11 -1.44
N GLN A 165 0.39 1.66 -0.28
CA GLN A 165 0.60 3.08 0.02
C GLN A 165 2.07 3.48 -0.01
N LYS A 166 2.94 2.68 0.62
CA LYS A 166 4.38 2.96 0.65
C LYS A 166 4.98 2.95 -0.76
N GLU A 167 4.54 2.03 -1.61
CA GLU A 167 4.99 1.95 -3.00
C GLU A 167 4.48 3.15 -3.83
N VAL A 168 3.20 3.53 -3.67
CA VAL A 168 2.62 4.72 -4.31
C VAL A 168 3.37 6.00 -3.90
N ASP A 169 3.63 6.19 -2.60
CA ASP A 169 4.35 7.36 -2.10
C ASP A 169 5.80 7.42 -2.62
N LYS A 170 6.48 6.28 -2.62
CA LYS A 170 7.84 6.17 -3.14
C LYS A 170 7.89 6.52 -4.62
N GLN A 171 6.99 5.96 -5.43
CA GLN A 171 6.95 6.23 -6.86
C GLN A 171 6.56 7.68 -7.16
N ASN A 172 5.60 8.25 -6.42
CA ASN A 172 5.23 9.67 -6.55
C ASN A 172 6.39 10.61 -6.21
N LEU A 173 7.23 10.25 -5.23
CA LEU A 173 8.46 10.97 -4.91
C LEU A 173 9.47 10.85 -6.05
N GLU A 174 9.69 9.65 -6.59
CA GLU A 174 10.58 9.45 -7.73
C GLU A 174 10.13 10.24 -8.97
N ASP A 175 8.83 10.25 -9.28
CA ASP A 175 8.27 11.04 -10.37
C ASP A 175 8.44 12.54 -10.12
N THR A 176 8.22 12.99 -8.88
CA THR A 176 8.51 14.37 -8.48
C THR A 176 9.97 14.73 -8.74
N LEU A 177 10.92 13.86 -8.37
CA LEU A 177 12.34 14.08 -8.60
C LEU A 177 12.68 14.12 -10.10
N ARG A 178 12.10 13.23 -10.91
CA ARG A 178 12.28 13.20 -12.37
C ARG A 178 11.70 14.45 -13.05
N LEU A 179 10.51 14.88 -12.64
CA LEU A 179 9.88 16.11 -13.11
C LEU A 179 10.74 17.33 -12.73
N ASN A 180 11.21 17.42 -11.48
CA ASN A 180 12.08 18.51 -11.04
C ASN A 180 13.40 18.55 -11.82
N LYS A 181 14.02 17.39 -12.08
CA LYS A 181 15.23 17.30 -12.91
C LYS A 181 15.00 17.83 -14.32
N THR A 182 13.91 17.40 -14.97
CA THR A 182 13.54 17.87 -16.31
C THR A 182 13.32 19.39 -16.33
N PHE A 183 12.71 19.94 -15.28
CA PHE A 183 12.52 21.39 -15.16
C PHE A 183 13.83 22.15 -14.97
N SER A 184 14.72 21.68 -14.09
CA SER A 184 16.04 22.29 -13.87
C SER A 184 16.90 22.29 -15.14
N GLU A 185 16.80 21.27 -15.98
CA GLU A 185 17.49 21.22 -17.27
C GLU A 185 16.97 22.28 -18.28
N ILE A 186 15.66 22.58 -18.27
CA ILE A 186 15.05 23.64 -19.09
C ILE A 186 15.44 25.03 -18.60
N GLN A 187 15.55 25.21 -17.28
CA GLN A 187 15.75 26.53 -16.67
C GLN A 187 16.99 27.25 -17.22
N ASN A 188 18.10 26.52 -17.40
CA ASN A 188 19.32 27.06 -17.98
C ASN A 188 19.14 27.48 -19.45
N GLN A 189 18.31 26.76 -20.21
CA GLN A 189 18.03 27.06 -21.61
C GLN A 189 17.11 28.27 -21.76
N LEU A 190 16.14 28.42 -20.85
CA LEU A 190 15.27 29.59 -20.76
C LEU A 190 16.05 30.88 -20.51
N LEU A 191 17.10 30.84 -19.68
CA LEU A 191 17.96 31.99 -19.42
C LEU A 191 18.84 32.36 -20.62
N ALA A 192 19.13 31.41 -21.52
CA ALA A 192 19.92 31.67 -22.72
C ALA A 192 19.14 32.42 -23.81
N LEU A 193 17.81 32.30 -23.85
CA LEU A 193 16.95 32.91 -24.87
C LEU A 193 17.01 34.46 -24.89
N PRO A 194 16.87 35.18 -23.76
CA PRO A 194 17.02 36.64 -23.73
C PRO A 194 18.41 37.12 -24.15
N ALA A 195 19.47 36.41 -23.73
CA ALA A 195 20.83 36.74 -24.11
C ALA A 195 21.04 36.58 -25.62
N ALA A 196 20.52 35.49 -26.20
CA ALA A 196 20.59 35.25 -27.65
C ALA A 196 19.84 36.34 -28.45
N LEU A 197 18.67 36.78 -27.98
CA LEU A 197 17.92 37.90 -28.57
C LEU A 197 18.71 39.21 -28.56
N LEU A 198 19.29 39.57 -27.42
CA LEU A 198 20.11 40.78 -27.28
C LEU A 198 21.33 40.75 -28.20
N VAL A 199 22.05 39.62 -28.23
CA VAL A 199 23.23 39.45 -29.08
C VAL A 199 22.85 39.53 -30.55
N ALA A 200 21.79 38.84 -30.98
CA ALA A 200 21.33 38.89 -32.36
C ALA A 200 20.96 40.32 -32.76
N GLY A 201 20.16 41.03 -31.95
CA GLY A 201 19.75 42.40 -32.22
C GLY A 201 20.93 43.39 -32.31
N ALA A 202 21.96 43.23 -31.47
CA ALA A 202 23.13 44.10 -31.47
C ALA A 202 24.15 43.77 -32.58
N ALA A 203 24.12 42.56 -33.14
CA ALA A 203 25.17 42.09 -34.05
C ALA A 203 24.89 42.37 -35.53
N PHE A 204 23.63 42.54 -35.94
CA PHE A 204 23.26 42.84 -37.32
C PHE A 204 23.72 44.24 -37.74
N GLU A 205 24.33 44.35 -38.92
CA GLU A 205 24.83 45.63 -39.46
C GLU A 205 24.34 45.86 -40.89
N THR A 206 23.80 47.05 -41.19
CA THR A 206 23.34 47.43 -42.53
C THR A 206 24.46 47.33 -43.58
N GLY A 207 24.13 46.81 -44.76
CA GLY A 207 25.08 46.67 -45.88
C GLY A 207 26.12 45.54 -45.74
N LYS A 208 26.20 44.84 -44.60
CA LYS A 208 27.15 43.72 -44.38
C LYS A 208 26.50 42.35 -44.50
N VAL A 209 26.10 41.99 -45.72
CA VAL A 209 25.33 40.76 -46.02
C VAL A 209 26.00 39.49 -45.50
N TYR A 210 27.30 39.29 -45.72
CA TYR A 210 28.00 38.07 -45.29
C TYR A 210 28.10 37.94 -43.75
N LYS A 211 28.30 39.06 -43.04
CA LYS A 211 28.31 39.09 -41.57
C LYS A 211 26.93 38.70 -41.04
N ASN A 212 25.88 39.31 -41.58
CA ASN A 212 24.50 39.08 -41.15
C ASN A 212 24.03 37.65 -41.47
N ALA A 213 24.44 37.10 -42.62
CA ALA A 213 24.18 35.71 -42.98
C ALA A 213 24.84 34.73 -42.00
N ALA A 214 26.07 34.99 -41.56
CA ALA A 214 26.74 34.17 -40.56
C ALA A 214 26.04 34.23 -39.19
N ILE A 215 25.58 35.41 -38.76
CA ILE A 215 24.80 35.60 -37.53
C ILE A 215 23.48 34.82 -37.63
N PHE A 216 22.74 34.99 -38.73
CA PHE A 216 21.48 34.29 -38.95
C PHE A 216 21.66 32.77 -38.95
N LEU A 217 22.71 32.26 -39.60
CA LEU A 217 23.03 30.82 -39.58
C LEU A 217 23.28 30.31 -38.16
N GLY A 218 23.99 31.07 -37.33
CA GLY A 218 24.20 30.74 -35.92
C GLY A 218 22.88 30.66 -35.13
N VAL A 219 21.99 31.64 -35.33
CA VAL A 219 20.65 31.63 -34.71
C VAL A 219 19.82 30.45 -35.21
N ALA A 220 19.86 30.14 -36.52
CA ALA A 220 19.14 29.01 -37.10
C ALA A 220 19.59 27.67 -36.50
N ILE A 221 20.90 27.45 -36.37
CA ILE A 221 21.46 26.24 -35.73
C ILE A 221 21.00 26.16 -34.26
N PHE A 222 21.08 27.26 -33.52
CA PHE A 222 20.62 27.31 -32.13
C PHE A 222 19.14 26.93 -31.99
N VAL A 223 18.27 27.47 -32.84
CA VAL A 223 16.83 27.18 -32.83
C VAL A 223 16.56 25.71 -33.16
N VAL A 224 17.27 25.12 -34.11
CA VAL A 224 17.17 23.68 -34.41
C VAL A 224 17.57 22.82 -33.21
N LEU A 225 18.69 23.15 -32.56
CA LEU A 225 19.13 22.44 -31.34
C LEU A 225 18.11 22.58 -30.21
N MET A 226 17.57 23.79 -30.01
CA MET A 226 16.54 24.05 -29.00
C MET A 226 15.25 23.25 -29.28
N PHE A 227 14.84 23.16 -30.55
CA PHE A 227 13.70 22.36 -30.95
C PHE A 227 13.88 20.87 -30.62
N LEU A 228 15.07 20.31 -30.89
CA LEU A 228 15.39 18.92 -30.55
C LEU A 228 15.35 18.67 -29.03
N LEU A 229 15.89 19.60 -28.24
CA LEU A 229 15.89 19.52 -26.77
C LEU A 229 14.48 19.58 -26.19
N ILE A 230 13.66 20.54 -26.62
CA ILE A 230 12.27 20.68 -26.20
C ILE A 230 11.47 19.42 -26.55
N ARG A 231 11.66 18.87 -27.75
CA ARG A 231 10.97 17.64 -28.18
C ARG A 231 11.35 16.46 -27.29
N ASN A 232 12.62 16.31 -26.94
CA ASN A 232 13.08 15.27 -26.03
C ASN A 232 12.43 15.41 -24.64
N GLN A 233 12.47 16.60 -24.05
CA GLN A 233 11.85 16.85 -22.74
C GLN A 233 10.33 16.64 -22.76
N LYS A 234 9.65 17.00 -23.85
CA LYS A 234 8.22 16.75 -24.04
C LYS A 234 7.92 15.25 -24.08
N ASN A 235 8.77 14.44 -24.72
CA ASN A 235 8.65 12.99 -24.69
C ASN A 235 8.81 12.44 -23.27
N SER A 236 9.80 12.93 -22.51
CA SER A 236 10.02 12.52 -21.11
C SER A 236 8.82 12.86 -20.21
N VAL A 237 8.30 14.08 -20.29
CA VAL A 237 7.10 14.50 -19.53
C VAL A 237 5.88 13.68 -19.95
N SER A 238 5.72 13.39 -21.23
CA SER A 238 4.62 12.57 -21.74
C SER A 238 4.72 11.11 -21.26
N ALA A 239 5.92 10.54 -21.20
CA ALA A 239 6.13 9.19 -20.70
C ALA A 239 5.77 9.09 -19.22
N ILE A 240 6.22 10.05 -18.40
CA ILE A 240 5.85 10.15 -16.98
C ILE A 240 4.33 10.30 -16.83
N SER A 241 3.69 11.14 -17.66
CA SER A 241 2.24 11.31 -17.65
C SER A 241 1.48 10.00 -17.95
N ALA A 242 1.97 9.21 -18.91
CA ALA A 242 1.35 7.93 -19.26
C ALA A 242 1.49 6.90 -18.13
N GLU A 243 2.66 6.87 -17.47
CA GLU A 243 2.92 6.00 -16.33
C GLU A 243 2.03 6.37 -15.12
N ILE A 244 1.84 7.67 -14.85
CA ILE A 244 0.89 8.17 -13.83
C ILE A 244 -0.53 7.71 -14.15
N ALA A 245 -0.99 7.91 -15.40
CA ALA A 245 -2.34 7.56 -15.82
C ALA A 245 -2.61 6.05 -15.70
N LEU A 246 -1.65 5.20 -16.10
CA LEU A 246 -1.77 3.76 -15.98
C LEU A 246 -1.89 3.31 -14.51
N ARG A 247 -1.06 3.88 -13.63
CA ARG A 247 -1.10 3.56 -12.19
C ARG A 247 -2.40 3.98 -11.54
N ARG A 248 -2.91 5.16 -11.90
CA ARG A 248 -4.23 5.63 -11.47
C ARG A 248 -5.34 4.68 -11.92
N ALA A 249 -5.36 4.30 -13.20
CA ALA A 249 -6.36 3.37 -13.73
C ALA A 249 -6.33 1.99 -13.04
N ASN A 250 -5.13 1.47 -12.73
CA ASN A 250 -4.99 0.21 -11.99
C ASN A 250 -5.53 0.30 -10.54
N LEU A 251 -5.47 1.47 -9.90
CA LEU A 251 -6.03 1.69 -8.57
C LEU A 251 -7.55 1.90 -8.59
N GLU A 252 -8.07 2.55 -9.63
CA GLU A 252 -9.52 2.69 -9.85
C GLU A 252 -10.22 1.34 -10.10
N GLY A 253 -9.48 0.30 -10.51
CA GLY A 253 -9.98 -1.07 -10.62
C GLY A 253 -10.11 -1.84 -9.28
N GLN A 254 -9.70 -1.25 -8.15
CA GLN A 254 -9.81 -1.85 -6.81
C GLN A 254 -11.09 -1.37 -6.08
N PRO A 255 -11.54 -2.05 -5.01
CA PRO A 255 -12.75 -1.66 -4.27
C PRO A 255 -12.73 -0.19 -3.80
N ASP A 256 -13.87 0.50 -3.89
CA ASP A 256 -14.01 1.97 -3.72
C ASP A 256 -13.35 2.56 -2.47
N ALA A 257 -13.37 1.84 -1.34
CA ALA A 257 -12.75 2.27 -0.09
C ALA A 257 -11.22 2.45 -0.20
N VAL A 258 -10.58 1.68 -1.09
CA VAL A 258 -9.15 1.73 -1.38
C VAL A 258 -8.86 2.85 -2.38
N ALA A 259 -9.62 2.92 -3.48
CA ALA A 259 -9.43 3.93 -4.53
C ALA A 259 -9.60 5.37 -4.00
N ALA A 260 -10.62 5.62 -3.16
CA ALA A 260 -10.92 6.94 -2.62
C ALA A 260 -9.79 7.52 -1.74
N MET A 261 -8.97 6.66 -1.13
CA MET A 261 -7.89 7.09 -0.24
C MET A 261 -6.66 7.60 -1.02
N TYR A 262 -6.49 7.18 -2.28
CA TYR A 262 -5.24 7.35 -3.02
C TYR A 262 -5.35 8.24 -4.27
N ILE A 263 -6.57 8.43 -4.83
CA ILE A 263 -6.82 9.37 -5.93
C ILE A 263 -6.30 10.80 -5.65
N PRO A 264 -6.45 11.37 -4.44
CA PRO A 264 -5.95 12.71 -4.16
C PRO A 264 -4.44 12.87 -4.38
N ALA A 265 -3.64 11.82 -4.19
CA ALA A 265 -2.19 11.85 -4.35
C ALA A 265 -1.75 12.09 -5.81
N PHE A 266 -2.53 11.59 -6.78
CA PHE A 266 -2.23 11.76 -8.21
C PHE A 266 -2.56 13.16 -8.73
N SER A 267 -3.55 13.84 -8.14
CA SER A 267 -3.99 15.18 -8.57
C SER A 267 -2.85 16.21 -8.56
N ALA A 268 -1.95 16.12 -7.57
CA ALA A 268 -0.80 16.99 -7.46
C ALA A 268 0.24 16.73 -8.57
N LEU A 269 0.45 15.47 -8.96
CA LEU A 269 1.34 15.09 -10.06
C LEU A 269 0.79 15.53 -11.41
N GLU A 270 -0.50 15.32 -11.66
CA GLU A 270 -1.17 15.75 -12.91
C GLU A 270 -1.08 17.26 -13.10
N ARG A 271 -1.25 18.04 -12.03
CA ARG A 271 -1.09 19.50 -12.07
C ARG A 271 0.34 19.91 -12.45
N ARG A 272 1.35 19.19 -11.97
CA ARG A 272 2.77 19.44 -12.31
C ARG A 272 3.07 19.09 -13.76
N VAL A 273 2.61 17.94 -14.26
CA VAL A 273 2.74 17.54 -15.67
C VAL A 273 2.15 18.62 -16.58
N ASN A 274 0.93 19.06 -16.30
CA ASN A 274 0.27 20.12 -17.09
C ASN A 274 1.04 21.44 -17.07
N THR A 275 1.62 21.80 -15.91
CA THR A 275 2.43 23.02 -15.78
C THR A 275 3.69 22.92 -16.63
N GLN A 276 4.42 21.80 -16.58
CA GLN A 276 5.64 21.60 -17.36
C GLN A 276 5.37 21.55 -18.87
N GLN A 277 4.27 20.91 -19.29
CA GLN A 277 3.86 20.88 -20.69
C GLN A 277 3.57 22.29 -21.23
N ARG A 278 2.93 23.14 -20.42
CA ARG A 278 2.71 24.56 -20.75
C ARG A 278 4.03 25.32 -20.85
N THR A 279 4.94 25.14 -19.88
CA THR A 279 6.26 25.78 -19.91
C THR A 279 7.03 25.43 -21.19
N LEU A 280 7.08 24.14 -21.56
CA LEU A 280 7.73 23.68 -22.80
C LEU A 280 7.15 24.33 -24.06
N ASN A 281 5.83 24.46 -24.14
CA ASN A 281 5.17 25.12 -25.26
C ASN A 281 5.50 26.63 -25.31
N VAL A 282 5.64 27.30 -24.16
CA VAL A 282 6.07 28.71 -24.10
C VAL A 282 7.51 28.86 -24.60
N VAL A 283 8.43 27.98 -24.17
CA VAL A 283 9.83 28.01 -24.65
C VAL A 283 9.89 27.83 -26.17
N LEU A 284 9.07 26.93 -26.71
CA LEU A 284 8.98 26.70 -28.15
C LEU A 284 8.51 27.95 -28.90
N ALA A 285 7.46 28.61 -28.40
CA ALA A 285 6.93 29.83 -28.99
C ALA A 285 7.97 30.97 -28.96
N LEU A 286 8.68 31.13 -27.84
CA LEU A 286 9.76 32.11 -27.72
C LEU A 286 10.91 31.83 -28.68
N SER A 287 11.31 30.56 -28.82
CA SER A 287 12.37 30.15 -29.75
C SER A 287 12.00 30.45 -31.20
N ALA A 288 10.74 30.20 -31.57
CA ALA A 288 10.22 30.57 -32.89
C ALA A 288 10.21 32.09 -33.10
N LEU A 289 9.83 32.87 -32.08
CA LEU A 289 9.87 34.34 -32.13
C LEU A 289 11.31 34.85 -32.37
N VAL A 290 12.32 34.29 -31.68
CA VAL A 290 13.73 34.64 -31.92
C VAL A 290 14.13 34.38 -33.36
N PHE A 291 13.71 33.24 -33.92
CA PHE A 291 14.01 32.88 -35.30
C PHE A 291 13.40 33.87 -36.30
N PHE A 292 12.11 34.19 -36.15
CA PHE A 292 11.43 35.14 -37.04
C PHE A 292 11.99 36.55 -36.92
N PHE A 293 12.33 36.98 -35.69
CA PHE A 293 12.99 38.27 -35.48
C PHE A 293 14.36 38.32 -36.17
N ALA A 294 15.18 37.28 -36.02
CA ALA A 294 16.48 37.22 -36.68
C ALA A 294 16.36 37.16 -38.22
N ALA A 295 15.36 36.45 -38.74
CA ALA A 295 15.07 36.43 -40.17
C ALA A 295 14.67 37.82 -40.69
N TYR A 296 13.80 38.51 -39.96
CA TYR A 296 13.39 39.89 -40.26
C TYR A 296 14.59 40.84 -40.25
N ALA A 297 15.40 40.83 -39.19
CA ALA A 297 16.58 41.68 -39.07
C ALA A 297 17.63 41.41 -40.16
N SER A 298 17.83 40.14 -40.52
CA SER A 298 18.71 39.76 -41.62
C SER A 298 18.19 40.26 -42.98
N LEU A 299 16.88 40.24 -43.20
CA LEU A 299 16.28 40.71 -44.45
C LEU A 299 16.30 42.24 -44.54
N ASP A 300 15.92 42.93 -43.47
CA ASP A 300 15.90 44.40 -43.41
C ASP A 300 17.30 44.99 -43.59
N SER A 301 18.32 44.39 -42.95
CA SER A 301 19.71 44.81 -43.13
C SER A 301 20.26 44.57 -44.55
N ALA A 302 19.75 43.57 -45.26
CA ALA A 302 20.08 43.32 -46.67
C ALA A 302 19.37 44.30 -47.62
N LEU A 303 18.24 44.86 -47.20
CA LEU A 303 17.48 45.91 -47.91
C LEU A 303 17.84 47.33 -47.43
N GLU A 304 18.99 47.49 -46.77
CA GLU A 304 19.48 48.76 -46.24
C GLU A 304 18.47 49.50 -45.31
N GLY A 305 17.60 48.76 -44.63
CA GLY A 305 16.60 49.31 -43.69
C GLY A 305 15.22 49.60 -44.30
N GLY A 306 15.01 49.30 -45.58
CA GLY A 306 13.78 49.64 -46.29
C GLY A 306 12.49 49.01 -45.73
N LEU A 307 12.56 47.89 -45.01
CA LEU A 307 11.37 47.29 -44.36
C LEU A 307 11.00 48.04 -43.08
N SER A 308 12.01 48.42 -42.28
CA SER A 308 11.80 49.22 -41.07
C SER A 308 11.19 50.59 -41.40
N ASP A 309 11.66 51.24 -42.48
CA ASP A 309 11.16 52.53 -42.95
C ASP A 309 9.72 52.44 -43.47
N ALA A 310 9.40 51.39 -44.24
CA ALA A 310 8.03 51.14 -44.71
C ALA A 310 7.05 50.81 -43.56
N GLY A 311 7.51 50.04 -42.57
CA GLY A 311 6.74 49.72 -41.36
C GLY A 311 6.45 50.96 -40.51
N LEU A 312 7.46 51.82 -40.29
CA LEU A 312 7.30 53.12 -39.61
C LEU A 312 6.36 54.06 -40.37
N ALA A 313 6.38 54.05 -41.71
CA ALA A 313 5.45 54.83 -42.52
C ALA A 313 3.99 54.37 -42.36
N LEU A 314 3.75 53.06 -42.31
CA LEU A 314 2.41 52.48 -42.08
C LEU A 314 1.90 52.75 -40.66
N VAL A 315 2.74 52.64 -39.64
CA VAL A 315 2.38 52.97 -38.26
C VAL A 315 2.08 54.47 -38.09
N LYS A 316 2.88 55.33 -38.73
CA LYS A 316 2.59 56.78 -38.78
C LYS A 316 1.28 57.08 -39.49
N LEU A 317 0.97 56.39 -40.59
CA LEU A 317 -0.32 56.52 -41.27
C LEU A 317 -1.50 56.04 -40.42
N ALA A 318 -1.33 54.98 -39.63
CA ALA A 318 -2.35 54.48 -38.71
C ALA A 318 -2.58 55.41 -37.50
N PHE A 319 -1.54 56.11 -37.02
CA PHE A 319 -1.64 57.07 -35.91
C PHE A 319 -1.94 58.51 -36.33
N CYS A 320 -1.80 58.88 -37.60
CA CYS A 320 -2.22 60.19 -38.13
C CYS A 320 -3.74 60.30 -38.41
N TRP A 321 -4.53 59.29 -38.02
CA TRP A 321 -6.00 59.26 -38.11
C TRP A 321 -6.70 59.36 -36.74
N HIS A 322 -5.98 59.87 -35.73
CA HIS A 322 -6.53 60.39 -34.46
C HIS A 322 -5.97 61.79 -34.20
#